data_AF-A0A0M9YUX1-F1
#
_entry.id   AF-A0A0M9YUX1-F1
#
_cell.length_a   1.000
_cell.length_b   1.000
_cell.length_c   1.000
_cell.angle_alpha   90.00
_cell.angle_beta   90.00
_cell.angle_gamma   90.00
#
_symmetry.space_group_name_H-M   'P 1'
#
loop_
_entity.id
_entity.type
_entity.pdbx_description
1 polymer ?
#
loop_
_entity_poly.entity_id
_entity_poly.type
_entity_poly.pdbx_seq_one_letter_code
_entity_poly.pdbx_strand_id
1 'polypeptide(L)'
;PVADRLCLQGILYVLCNDIAWQLLPMELGFGSGQTCRRWLERWQQAGVFDQLHRVLLDELNAAGRLDWSRACVDGSHIRAKKGEPTPARRRSTGGRQAANTT
;
A
#
# COMPACT_ATOMS: atom_id res chain seq x y z
N PRO A 1 -23.78 -3.29 5.15
CA PRO A 1 -22.72 -3.24 4.13
C PRO A 1 -22.44 -1.78 3.74
N VAL A 2 -21.18 -1.35 3.70
CA VAL A 2 -20.81 -0.01 3.18
C VAL A 2 -20.93 -0.02 1.66
N ALA A 3 -21.43 1.05 1.06
CA ALA A 3 -21.57 1.14 -0.40
C ALA A 3 -20.19 1.18 -1.09
N ASP A 4 -20.05 0.51 -2.23
CA ASP A 4 -18.78 0.41 -2.97
C ASP A 4 -18.14 1.77 -3.27
N ARG A 5 -18.96 2.77 -3.63
CA ARG A 5 -18.50 4.14 -3.87
C ARG A 5 -17.86 4.77 -2.62
N LEU A 6 -18.44 4.55 -1.45
CA LEU A 6 -17.89 5.06 -0.18
C LEU A 6 -16.58 4.36 0.18
N CYS A 7 -16.49 3.04 -0.06
CA CYS A 7 -15.23 2.30 0.12
C CYS A 7 -14.14 2.82 -0.82
N LEU A 8 -14.46 3.08 -2.10
CA LEU A 8 -13.51 3.66 -3.05
C LEU A 8 -13.04 5.05 -2.59
N GLN A 9 -13.95 5.91 -2.14
CA GLN A 9 -13.60 7.22 -1.61
C GLN A 9 -12.68 7.12 -0.38
N GLY A 10 -12.96 6.20 0.54
CA GLY A 10 -12.11 5.96 1.71
C GLY A 10 -10.72 5.46 1.33
N ILE A 11 -10.60 4.54 0.36
CA ILE A 11 -9.31 4.08 -0.18
C ILE A 11 -8.53 5.26 -0.76
N LEU A 12 -9.15 6.06 -1.63
CA LEU A 12 -8.48 7.21 -2.25
C LEU A 12 -8.06 8.25 -1.21
N TYR A 13 -8.89 8.51 -0.20
CA TYR A 13 -8.54 9.43 0.89
C TYR A 13 -7.27 8.97 1.61
N VAL A 14 -7.18 7.69 1.97
CA VAL A 14 -6.00 7.13 2.63
C VAL A 14 -4.76 7.28 1.76
N LEU A 15 -4.85 6.91 0.47
CA LEU A 15 -3.71 6.92 -0.46
C LEU A 15 -3.25 8.33 -0.81
N CYS A 16 -4.16 9.28 -1.03
CA CYS A 16 -3.81 10.64 -1.41
C CYS A 16 -3.21 11.46 -0.24
N ASN A 17 -3.59 11.14 1.00
CA ASN A 17 -3.08 11.83 2.19
C ASN A 17 -1.93 11.07 2.88
N ASP A 18 -1.58 9.88 2.39
CA ASP A 18 -0.55 9.00 2.95
C ASP A 18 -0.72 8.77 4.46
N ILE A 19 -1.93 8.44 4.89
CA ILE A 19 -2.25 8.17 6.31
C ILE A 19 -2.36 6.68 6.58
N ALA A 20 -2.15 6.28 7.83
CA ALA A 20 -2.46 4.92 8.24
C ALA A 20 -3.97 4.64 8.14
N TRP A 21 -4.36 3.42 7.78
CA TRP A 21 -5.78 3.00 7.71
C TRP A 21 -6.56 3.25 9.02
N GLN A 22 -5.91 3.17 10.17
CA GLN A 22 -6.53 3.44 11.47
C GLN A 22 -6.87 4.92 11.69
N LEU A 23 -6.26 5.83 10.93
CA LEU A 23 -6.45 7.27 11.02
C LEU A 23 -7.49 7.80 10.03
N LEU A 24 -8.17 6.93 9.27
CA LEU A 24 -9.27 7.35 8.41
C LEU A 24 -10.41 7.94 9.26
N PRO A 25 -10.77 9.23 9.08
CA PRO A 25 -11.81 9.86 9.89
C PRO A 25 -13.17 9.19 9.68
N MET A 26 -13.83 8.82 10.78
CA MET A 26 -15.13 8.14 10.72
C MET A 26 -16.26 9.09 10.35
N GLU A 27 -16.08 10.39 10.62
CA GLU A 27 -17.02 11.47 10.36
C GLU A 27 -17.32 11.65 8.87
N LEU A 28 -16.41 11.19 8.00
CA LEU A 28 -16.56 11.24 6.55
C LEU A 28 -17.50 10.16 5.98
N GLY A 29 -17.93 9.20 6.80
CA GLY A 29 -18.92 8.19 6.39
C GLY A 29 -18.41 7.11 5.44
N PHE A 30 -17.09 7.02 5.19
CA PHE A 30 -16.49 5.98 4.33
C PHE A 30 -16.51 4.57 4.94
N GLY A 31 -16.89 4.46 6.21
CA GLY A 31 -16.69 3.26 7.01
C GLY A 31 -15.29 3.22 7.64
N SER A 32 -14.95 2.10 8.29
CA SER A 32 -13.64 1.96 8.91
C SER A 32 -12.54 1.76 7.88
N GLY A 33 -11.33 2.26 8.15
CA GLY A 33 -10.20 2.04 7.23
C GLY A 33 -9.84 0.56 7.06
N GLN A 34 -10.12 -0.29 8.05
CA GLN A 34 -9.98 -1.76 7.88
C GLN A 34 -10.96 -2.32 6.85
N THR A 35 -12.18 -1.77 6.76
CA THR A 35 -13.14 -2.15 5.73
C THR A 35 -12.65 -1.71 4.35
N CYS A 36 -12.16 -0.48 4.22
CA CYS A 36 -11.57 0.04 2.99
C CYS A 36 -10.37 -0.81 2.53
N ARG A 37 -9.48 -1.18 3.45
CA ARG A 37 -8.33 -2.05 3.15
C ARG A 37 -8.74 -3.42 2.62
N ARG A 38 -9.72 -4.08 3.25
CA ARG A 38 -10.22 -5.38 2.78
C ARG A 38 -10.86 -5.28 1.40
N TRP A 39 -11.57 -4.18 1.12
CA TRP A 39 -12.11 -3.92 -0.20
C TRP A 39 -11.03 -3.70 -1.25
N LEU A 40 -9.99 -2.93 -0.91
CA LEU A 40 -8.82 -2.75 -1.77
C LEU A 40 -8.18 -4.11 -2.12
N GLU A 41 -7.92 -4.96 -1.12
CA GLU A 41 -7.35 -6.29 -1.32
C GLU A 41 -8.24 -7.16 -2.23
N ARG A 42 -9.55 -7.17 -1.99
CA ARG A 42 -10.52 -7.92 -2.82
C ARG A 42 -10.56 -7.43 -4.26
N TRP A 43 -10.58 -6.12 -4.48
CA TRP A 43 -10.60 -5.53 -5.82
C TRP A 43 -9.28 -5.71 -6.56
N GLN A 44 -8.16 -5.69 -5.85
CA GLN A 44 -6.84 -6.01 -6.41
C GLN A 44 -6.81 -7.46 -6.90
N GLN A 45 -7.27 -8.41 -6.07
CA GLN A 45 -7.34 -9.83 -6.43
C GLN A 45 -8.30 -10.08 -7.61
N ALA A 46 -9.38 -9.31 -7.70
CA ALA A 46 -10.33 -9.39 -8.80
C ALA A 46 -9.88 -8.62 -10.08
N GLY A 47 -8.73 -7.94 -10.05
CA GLY A 47 -8.21 -7.19 -11.21
C GLY A 47 -9.01 -5.93 -11.57
N VAL A 48 -9.80 -5.40 -10.63
CA VAL A 48 -10.70 -4.25 -10.88
C VAL A 48 -9.91 -3.01 -11.32
N PHE A 49 -8.78 -2.74 -10.68
CA PHE A 49 -7.94 -1.59 -11.01
C PHE A 49 -7.28 -1.72 -12.38
N ASP A 50 -6.85 -2.94 -12.76
CA ASP A 50 -6.29 -3.19 -14.08
C ASP A 50 -7.35 -2.97 -15.17
N GLN A 51 -8.58 -3.43 -14.95
CA GLN A 51 -9.68 -3.21 -15.87
C GLN A 51 -10.04 -1.72 -15.95
N LEU A 52 -10.16 -1.03 -14.81
CA LEU A 52 -10.44 0.40 -14.75
C LEU A 52 -9.38 1.21 -15.51
N HIS A 53 -8.10 0.85 -15.34
CA HIS A 53 -7.00 1.51 -16.02
C HIS A 53 -7.09 1.37 -17.54
N ARG A 54 -7.38 0.17 -18.05
CA ARG A 54 -7.58 -0.07 -19.49
C ARG A 54 -8.73 0.75 -20.04
N VAL A 55 -9.89 0.72 -19.38
CA VAL A 55 -11.07 1.51 -19.81
C VAL A 55 -10.73 3.00 -19.85
N LEU A 56 -10.05 3.52 -18.83
CA LEU A 56 -9.66 4.93 -18.81
C LEU A 56 -8.69 5.27 -19.95
N LEU A 57 -7.72 4.39 -20.24
CA LEU A 57 -6.79 4.59 -21.36
C LEU A 57 -7.51 4.57 -22.71
N ASP A 58 -8.43 3.63 -22.92
CA ASP A 58 -9.21 3.52 -24.16
C ASP A 58 -10.04 4.79 -24.40
N GLU A 59 -10.74 5.28 -23.37
CA GLU A 59 -11.52 6.51 -23.41
C GLU A 59 -10.64 7.75 -23.69
N LEU A 60 -9.49 7.86 -23.02
CA LEU A 60 -8.57 8.98 -23.23
C LEU A 60 -7.93 8.94 -24.63
N ASN A 61 -7.63 7.74 -25.14
CA ASN A 61 -7.12 7.55 -26.49
C ASN A 61 -8.17 7.96 -27.52
N ALA A 62 -9.42 7.50 -27.36
CA ALA A 62 -10.53 7.85 -28.24
C ALA A 62 -10.80 9.37 -28.24
N ALA A 63 -10.63 10.02 -27.08
CA ALA A 63 -10.75 11.47 -26.94
C ALA A 63 -9.52 12.27 -27.43
N GLY A 64 -8.44 11.60 -27.87
CA GLY A 64 -7.20 12.27 -28.29
C GLY A 64 -6.47 13.01 -27.16
N ARG A 65 -6.69 12.60 -25.90
CA ARG A 65 -6.17 13.29 -24.69
C ARG A 65 -4.89 12.68 -24.13
N LEU A 66 -4.36 11.63 -24.77
CA LEU A 66 -3.08 11.04 -24.41
C LEU A 66 -1.93 11.81 -25.08
N ASP A 67 -1.04 12.37 -24.25
CA ASP A 67 0.20 12.97 -24.73
C ASP A 67 1.26 11.90 -24.97
N TRP A 68 1.35 11.42 -26.22
CA TRP A 68 2.31 10.42 -26.64
C TRP A 68 3.75 10.94 -26.78
N SER A 69 3.98 12.25 -26.65
CA SER A 69 5.33 12.83 -26.73
C SER A 69 6.14 12.60 -25.45
N ARG A 70 5.48 12.16 -24.37
CA ARG A 70 6.07 11.97 -23.04
C ARG A 70 5.75 10.58 -22.52
N ALA A 71 6.77 9.89 -22.01
CA ALA A 71 6.63 8.65 -21.28
C ALA A 71 7.20 8.83 -19.87
N CYS A 72 6.43 8.45 -18.85
CA CYS A 72 6.88 8.39 -17.47
C CYS A 72 7.10 6.91 -17.09
N VAL A 73 8.30 6.58 -16.63
CA VAL A 73 8.63 5.24 -16.15
C VAL A 73 8.59 5.28 -14.63
N ASP A 74 7.74 4.44 -14.02
CA ASP A 74 7.72 4.30 -12.57
C ASP A 74 9.03 3.63 -12.08
N GLY A 75 9.45 3.94 -10.85
CA GLY A 75 10.79 3.66 -10.34
C GLY A 75 11.29 2.22 -10.55
N SER A 76 12.59 2.06 -10.80
CA SER A 76 13.21 0.74 -10.93
C SER A 76 13.67 0.20 -9.57
N HIS A 77 13.23 -1.02 -9.22
CA HIS A 77 13.69 -1.70 -8.01
C HIS A 77 14.90 -2.60 -8.33
N ILE A 78 16.10 -2.12 -8.02
CA ILE A 78 17.34 -2.91 -8.16
C ILE A 78 17.75 -3.45 -6.79
N ARG A 79 17.91 -4.78 -6.67
CA ARG A 79 18.48 -5.37 -5.45
C ARG A 79 19.93 -4.90 -5.26
N ALA A 80 20.22 -4.33 -4.09
CA ALA A 80 21.60 -4.11 -3.67
C ALA A 80 22.31 -5.46 -3.49
N LYS A 81 23.21 -5.80 -4.43
CA LYS A 81 23.99 -7.07 -4.40
C LYS A 81 25.18 -7.05 -3.43
N LYS A 82 25.55 -5.89 -2.89
CA LYS A 82 26.73 -5.72 -2.04
C LYS A 82 26.31 -5.33 -0.63
N GLY A 83 25.93 -6.32 0.17
CA GLY A 83 25.87 -6.18 1.62
C GLY A 83 27.28 -6.24 2.21
N GLU A 84 27.51 -5.55 3.32
CA GLU A 84 28.73 -5.76 4.11
C GLU A 84 28.80 -7.22 4.60
N PRO A 85 30.01 -7.81 4.73
CA PRO A 85 30.17 -9.12 5.35
C PRO A 85 29.53 -9.11 6.75
N THR A 86 28.66 -10.06 7.03
CA THR A 86 28.04 -10.24 8.35
C THR A 86 29.14 -10.20 9.42
N PRO A 87 29.10 -9.27 10.40
CA PRO A 87 30.05 -9.26 11.50
C PRO A 87 30.00 -10.61 12.20
N ALA A 88 31.17 -11.19 12.50
CA ALA A 88 31.26 -12.46 13.20
C ALA A 88 30.33 -12.45 14.42
N ARG A 89 29.52 -13.51 14.56
CA ARG A 89 28.56 -13.69 15.65
C ARG A 89 29.20 -13.31 16.99
N ARG A 90 28.69 -12.24 17.62
CA ARG A 90 29.10 -11.85 18.98
C ARG A 90 28.94 -13.05 19.89
N ARG A 91 29.96 -13.36 20.70
CA ARG A 91 29.84 -14.39 21.74
C ARG A 91 28.70 -14.00 22.67
N SER A 92 27.76 -14.91 22.86
CA SER A 92 26.72 -14.76 23.88
C SER A 92 27.43 -14.65 25.23
N THR A 93 27.27 -13.53 25.93
CA THR A 93 27.50 -13.51 27.37
C THR A 93 26.43 -14.41 27.98
N GLY A 94 26.85 -15.54 28.57
CA GLY A 94 25.94 -16.50 29.19
C GLY A 94 25.04 -15.81 30.22
N GLY A 95 23.78 -16.22 30.27
CA GLY A 95 22.81 -15.68 31.23
C GLY A 95 23.30 -15.92 32.66
N ARG A 96 23.45 -14.84 33.43
CA ARG A 96 23.74 -14.91 34.87
C ARG A 96 22.39 -15.01 35.58
N GLN A 97 22.16 -16.09 36.34
CA GLN A 97 20.96 -16.20 37.17
C GLN A 97 20.97 -15.09 38.23
N ALA A 98 19.84 -14.38 38.35
CA ALA A 98 19.63 -13.42 39.41
C ALA A 98 19.44 -14.16 40.74
N ALA A 99 19.99 -13.60 41.83
CA ALA A 99 19.78 -14.15 43.17
C ALA A 99 18.33 -13.92 43.59
N ASN A 100 17.62 -14.98 44.00
CA ASN A 100 16.32 -14.86 44.63
C ASN A 100 16.50 -14.31 46.04
N THR A 101 15.70 -13.30 46.40
CA THR A 101 15.57 -12.78 47.76
C THR A 101 14.47 -13.56 48.48
N THR A 102 14.80 -14.12 49.64
CA THR A 102 13.86 -14.73 50.61
C THR A 102 13.30 -13.66 51.53
#